data_AF-G5DX28-F1
#
_entry.id   AF-G5DX28-F1
#
_cell.length_a   1.000
_cell.length_b   1.000
_cell.length_c   1.000
_cell.angle_alpha   90.00
_cell.angle_beta   90.00
_cell.angle_gamma   90.00
#
_symmetry.space_group_name_H-M   'P 1'
#
loop_
_entity.id
_entity.type
_entity.pdbx_description
1 polymer ?
#
loop_
_entity_poly.entity_id
_entity_poly.type
_entity_poly.pdbx_seq_one_letter_code
_entity_poly.pdbx_strand_id
1 'polypeptide(L)'
;GIFEASSFGGSNIDPTAWEDKKCKGESRFPAQVRIRIRKLCKALEEDSFRPVLHHYDGPKFRLELSVLETLELLDLCEQAG
;
A
#
# COMPACT_ATOMS: atom_id res chain seq x y z
N GLY A 1 -7.06 -0.76 -3.75
CA GLY A 1 -6.95 0.30 -4.79
C GLY A 1 -5.48 0.53 -5.10
N ILE A 2 -5.18 1.16 -6.24
CA ILE A 2 -3.83 1.42 -6.72
C ILE A 2 -3.54 2.91 -6.55
N PHE A 3 -2.44 3.21 -5.87
CA PHE A 3 -2.00 4.56 -5.52
C PHE A 3 -0.56 4.76 -5.97
N GLU A 4 -0.22 6.00 -6.31
CA GLU A 4 1.12 6.37 -6.75
C GLU A 4 1.66 7.48 -5.85
N ALA A 5 2.96 7.42 -5.57
CA ALA A 5 3.65 8.52 -4.91
C ALA A 5 3.57 9.78 -5.79
N SER A 6 3.12 10.89 -5.21
CA SER A 6 3.01 12.21 -5.85
C SER A 6 4.03 13.21 -5.29
N SER A 7 4.88 12.78 -4.35
CA SER A 7 6.00 13.54 -3.81
C SER A 7 7.18 12.61 -3.52
N PHE A 8 8.35 13.20 -3.25
CA PHE A 8 9.40 12.49 -2.51
C PHE A 8 8.96 12.24 -1.07
N GLY A 9 9.66 11.32 -0.40
CA GLY A 9 9.49 11.08 1.03
C GLY A 9 9.87 12.32 1.86
N GLY A 10 9.13 12.56 2.93
CA GLY A 10 9.33 13.65 3.87
C GLY A 10 9.05 13.22 5.30
N SER A 11 9.39 14.09 6.26
CA SER A 11 9.13 13.86 7.69
C SER A 11 7.87 14.61 8.11
N ASN A 12 6.92 13.92 8.77
CA ASN A 12 5.71 14.49 9.37
C ASN A 12 4.93 15.43 8.42
N ILE A 13 4.68 14.99 7.18
CA ILE A 13 3.87 15.73 6.20
C ILE A 13 2.47 16.02 6.77
N ASP A 14 1.87 15.02 7.42
CA ASP A 14 0.75 15.16 8.35
C ASP A 14 1.22 14.66 9.73
N PRO A 15 1.50 15.56 10.69
CA PRO A 15 1.99 15.18 12.01
C PRO A 15 0.92 14.47 12.86
N THR A 16 -0.35 14.53 12.47
CA THR A 16 -1.48 13.91 13.20
C THR A 16 -1.94 12.59 12.58
N ALA A 17 -1.42 12.22 11.41
CA ALA A 17 -1.73 10.94 10.78
C ALA A 17 -1.26 9.77 11.65
N TRP A 18 -2.09 8.75 11.84
CA TRP A 18 -1.75 7.57 12.65
C TRP A 18 -1.32 7.90 14.09
N GLU A 19 -1.92 8.93 14.67
CA GLU A 19 -1.72 9.34 16.07
C GLU A 19 -2.03 8.20 17.05
N ASP A 20 -1.21 8.06 18.10
CA ASP A 20 -1.44 7.14 19.22
C ASP A 20 -2.09 7.88 20.40
N LYS A 21 -2.91 7.16 21.17
CA LYS A 21 -3.45 7.64 22.45
C LYS A 21 -2.36 8.05 23.44
N LYS A 22 -1.15 7.48 23.33
CA LYS A 22 -0.01 7.75 24.23
C LYS A 22 0.77 9.01 23.85
N CYS A 23 0.91 9.31 22.55
CA CYS A 23 1.67 10.45 22.04
C CYS A 23 0.76 11.28 21.13
N LYS A 24 -0.06 12.12 21.75
CA LYS A 24 -1.00 12.96 21.01
C LYS A 24 -0.27 14.03 20.20
N GLY A 25 -0.75 14.29 18.99
CA GLY A 25 -0.16 15.24 18.05
C GLY A 25 1.10 14.73 17.32
N GLU A 26 1.49 13.47 17.51
CA GLU A 26 2.63 12.85 16.84
C GLU A 26 2.23 11.59 16.09
N SER A 27 2.65 11.51 14.83
CA SER A 27 2.50 10.31 14.02
C SER A 27 3.43 9.20 14.48
N ARG A 28 2.91 7.97 14.57
CA ARG A 28 3.76 6.79 14.74
C ARG A 28 4.63 6.48 13.53
N PHE A 29 4.36 7.10 12.37
CA PHE A 29 5.04 6.87 11.11
C PHE A 29 5.54 8.20 10.55
N PRO A 30 6.69 8.71 11.02
CA PRO A 30 7.17 10.04 10.66
C PRO A 30 7.63 10.13 9.20
N ALA A 31 8.13 9.05 8.61
CA ALA A 31 8.46 9.00 7.20
C ALA A 31 7.17 8.84 6.37
N GLN A 32 6.85 9.85 5.58
CA GLN A 32 5.58 9.96 4.86
C GLN A 32 5.79 10.38 3.41
N VAL A 33 4.82 10.07 2.56
CA VAL A 33 4.80 10.46 1.14
C VAL A 33 3.38 10.90 0.78
N ARG A 34 3.24 11.90 -0.09
CA ARG A 34 1.94 12.23 -0.68
C ARG A 34 1.58 11.19 -1.73
N ILE A 35 0.32 10.82 -1.80
CA ILE A 35 -0.17 9.88 -2.80
C ILE A 35 -1.18 10.57 -3.73
N ARG A 36 -1.35 10.00 -4.92
CA ARG A 36 -2.52 10.21 -5.76
C ARG A 36 -3.19 8.87 -6.03
N ILE A 37 -4.51 8.90 -6.19
CA ILE A 37 -5.27 7.71 -6.59
C ILE A 37 -5.02 7.49 -8.07
N ARG A 38 -4.45 6.33 -8.44
CA ARG A 38 -4.36 5.91 -9.84
C ARG A 38 -5.65 5.22 -10.26
N LYS A 39 -6.14 4.30 -9.41
CA LYS A 39 -7.37 3.53 -9.66
C LYS A 39 -7.98 3.03 -8.35
N LEU A 40 -9.30 3.18 -8.21
CA LEU A 40 -10.05 2.49 -7.16
C LEU A 40 -10.44 1.10 -7.68
N CYS A 41 -10.19 0.07 -6.88
CA CYS A 41 -10.44 -1.33 -7.22
C CYS A 41 -11.31 -1.93 -6.12
N LYS A 42 -12.11 -2.94 -6.45
CA LYS A 42 -12.75 -3.77 -5.42
C LYS A 42 -11.67 -4.47 -4.59
N ALA A 43 -11.97 -4.72 -3.32
CA ALA A 43 -11.08 -5.50 -2.48
C ALA A 43 -10.97 -6.92 -3.04
N LEU A 44 -9.74 -7.43 -3.14
CA LEU A 44 -9.47 -8.82 -3.51
C LEU A 44 -9.38 -9.65 -2.23
N GLU A 45 -9.99 -10.83 -2.24
CA GLU A 45 -9.79 -11.80 -1.17
C GLU A 45 -8.39 -12.41 -1.27
N GLU A 46 -7.82 -12.81 -0.12
CA GLU A 46 -6.45 -13.33 -0.08
C GLU A 46 -6.23 -14.52 -1.02
N ASP A 47 -7.19 -15.45 -1.07
CA ASP A 47 -7.13 -16.61 -1.95
C ASP A 47 -7.07 -16.24 -3.44
N SER A 48 -7.54 -15.04 -3.82
CA SER A 48 -7.51 -14.57 -5.21
C SER A 48 -6.13 -14.06 -5.63
N PHE A 49 -5.38 -13.40 -4.73
CA PHE A 49 -4.08 -12.80 -5.08
C PHE A 49 -2.87 -13.60 -4.59
N ARG A 50 -3.04 -14.47 -3.60
CA ARG A 50 -1.95 -15.27 -3.02
C ARG A 50 -1.17 -16.10 -4.05
N PRO A 51 -1.80 -16.69 -5.10
CA PRO A 51 -1.06 -17.45 -6.11
C PRO A 51 -0.05 -16.63 -6.92
N VAL A 52 -0.28 -15.32 -7.06
CA VAL A 52 0.55 -14.41 -7.88
C VAL A 52 1.57 -13.62 -7.07
N LEU A 53 1.60 -13.77 -5.73
CA LEU A 53 2.54 -13.07 -4.85
C LEU A 53 3.47 -14.08 -4.17
N HIS A 54 4.54 -14.45 -4.84
CA HIS A 54 5.45 -15.52 -4.40
C HIS A 54 6.25 -15.15 -3.13
N HIS A 55 6.45 -13.85 -2.87
CA HIS A 55 7.17 -13.34 -1.70
C HIS A 55 6.25 -12.85 -0.57
N TYR A 56 4.96 -13.20 -0.63
CA TYR A 56 3.98 -12.81 0.39
C TYR A 56 3.96 -13.81 1.55
N ASP A 57 4.57 -13.44 2.67
CA ASP A 57 4.68 -14.26 3.88
C ASP A 57 3.68 -13.88 4.99
N GLY A 58 2.57 -13.25 4.63
CA GLY A 58 1.55 -12.77 5.58
C GLY A 58 1.55 -11.24 5.73
N PRO A 59 1.36 -10.67 6.94
CA PRO A 59 0.89 -9.29 7.12
C PRO A 59 1.87 -8.19 6.67
N LYS A 60 3.06 -8.55 6.19
CA LYS A 60 4.09 -7.63 5.70
C LYS A 60 4.76 -8.19 4.47
N PHE A 61 4.92 -7.34 3.46
CA PHE A 61 5.87 -7.59 2.38
C PHE A 61 7.28 -7.39 2.91
N ARG A 62 8.13 -8.41 2.76
CA ARG A 62 9.55 -8.32 3.12
C ARG A 62 10.37 -7.62 2.05
N LEU A 63 9.90 -7.66 0.80
CA LEU A 63 10.57 -7.15 -0.39
C LEU A 63 9.56 -6.40 -1.28
N GLU A 64 10.09 -5.58 -2.18
CA GLU A 64 9.30 -4.99 -3.28
C GLU A 64 8.78 -6.10 -4.21
N LEU A 65 7.59 -5.91 -4.76
CA LEU A 65 7.03 -6.82 -5.75
C LEU A 65 7.86 -6.79 -7.03
N SER A 66 8.07 -7.95 -7.63
CA SER A 66 8.63 -8.00 -8.98
C SER A 66 7.67 -7.39 -10.01
N VAL A 67 8.20 -7.09 -11.19
CA VAL A 67 7.39 -6.58 -12.32
C VAL A 67 6.28 -7.58 -12.69
N LEU A 68 6.56 -8.88 -12.65
CA LEU A 68 5.58 -9.92 -12.98
C LEU A 68 4.45 -9.97 -11.94
N GLU A 69 4.79 -10.09 -10.64
CA GLU A 69 3.80 -10.10 -9.55
C GLU A 69 2.93 -8.82 -9.58
N THR A 70 3.53 -7.68 -9.94
CA THR A 70 2.80 -6.42 -10.09
C THR A 70 1.80 -6.47 -11.25
N LEU A 71 2.20 -6.92 -12.44
CA LEU A 71 1.32 -7.01 -13.60
C LEU A 71 0.14 -7.95 -13.34
N GLU A 72 0.41 -9.14 -12.77
CA GLU A 72 -0.64 -10.09 -12.44
C GLU A 72 -1.63 -9.54 -11.39
N LEU A 73 -1.14 -8.82 -10.38
CA LEU A 73 -2.00 -8.19 -9.37
C LEU A 73 -2.86 -7.06 -9.97
N LEU A 74 -2.34 -6.31 -10.94
CA LEU A 74 -3.08 -5.28 -11.67
C LEU A 74 -4.22 -5.92 -12.49
N ASP A 75 -3.96 -7.03 -13.17
CA ASP A 75 -4.96 -7.76 -13.96
C ASP A 75 -6.09 -8.31 -13.07
N LEU A 76 -5.76 -8.86 -11.89
CA LEU A 76 -6.77 -9.30 -10.92
C LEU A 76 -7.65 -8.13 -10.44
N CYS A 77 -7.06 -6.97 -10.19
CA CYS A 77 -7.79 -5.76 -9.80
C CYS A 77 -8.73 -5.27 -10.91
N GLU A 78 -8.42 -5.56 -12.19
CA GLU A 78 -9.27 -5.24 -13.34
C GLU A 78 -10.45 -6.19 -13.48
N GLN A 79 -10.20 -7.48 -13.32
CA GLN A 79 -11.22 -8.53 -13.46
C GLN A 79 -12.25 -8.50 -12.33
N ALA A 80 -11.89 -8.02 -11.14
CA ALA A 80 -12.81 -7.82 -10.04
C ALA A 80 -13.73 -6.58 -10.21
N GLY A 81 -13.50 -5.75 -11.24
CA GLY A 81 -14.21 -4.51 -11.56
C GLY A 81 -15.67 -4.69 -11.93
#